data_AF-A0A7C5Z4K8-F1
#
_entry.id   AF-A0A7C5Z4K8-F1
#
_cell.length_a   1.000
_cell.length_b   1.000
_cell.length_c   1.000
_cell.angle_alpha   90.00
_cell.angle_beta   90.00
_cell.angle_gamma   90.00
#
_symmetry.space_group_name_H-M   'P 1'
#
loop_
_entity.id
_entity.type
_entity.pdbx_description
1 polymer ?
#
loop_
_entity_poly.entity_id
_entity_poly.type
_entity_poly.pdbx_seq_one_letter_code
_entity_poly.pdbx_strand_id
1 'polypeptide(L)' 'MPLRLHSPAWSNDVFQAKLAGKPHRTNLVEHSTDLQTWTLLTNVVNLTGEANFEVRAPENPGPVFYRAKQTP' A
#
# COMPACT_ATOMS: atom_id res chain seq x y z
N MET A 1 -17.58 0.82 -0.47
CA MET A 1 -16.51 0.35 -1.38
C MET A 1 -15.56 -0.55 -0.60
N PRO A 2 -15.17 -1.71 -1.13
CA PRO A 2 -14.19 -2.57 -0.47
C PRO A 2 -12.80 -1.94 -0.51
N LEU A 3 -12.03 -2.15 0.56
CA LEU A 3 -10.62 -1.75 0.62
C LEU A 3 -9.82 -2.62 -0.36
N ARG A 4 -9.15 -2.01 -1.33
CA ARG A 4 -8.30 -2.76 -2.28
C ARG A 4 -7.17 -1.91 -2.82
N LEU A 5 -6.05 -2.58 -3.06
CA LEU A 5 -4.96 -2.07 -3.88
C LEU A 5 -5.23 -2.37 -5.35
N HIS A 6 -4.96 -1.42 -6.23
CA HIS A 6 -5.08 -1.62 -7.68
C HIS A 6 -4.18 -0.66 -8.47
N SER A 7 -4.17 -0.83 -9.79
CA SER A 7 -3.35 -0.04 -10.72
C SER A 7 -1.86 -0.03 -10.33
N PRO A 8 -1.23 -1.19 -10.07
CA PRO A 8 0.18 -1.24 -9.72
C PRO A 8 1.04 -0.78 -10.91
N ALA A 9 2.05 0.04 -10.62
CA ALA A 9 3.04 0.49 -11.58
C ALA A 9 4.43 0.57 -10.92
N TRP A 10 5.46 0.44 -11.74
CA TRP A 10 6.85 0.63 -11.33
C TRP A 10 7.50 1.67 -12.23
N SER A 11 8.20 2.62 -11.63
CA SER A 11 8.96 3.65 -12.34
C SER A 11 10.15 4.11 -11.47
N ASN A 12 11.36 4.12 -12.03
CA ASN A 12 12.58 4.60 -11.35
C ASN A 12 12.75 4.05 -9.91
N ASP A 13 12.65 2.73 -9.73
CA ASP A 13 12.72 2.04 -8.43
C ASP A 13 11.66 2.47 -7.41
N VAL A 14 10.56 3.07 -7.87
CA VAL A 14 9.40 3.41 -7.05
C VAL A 14 8.21 2.57 -7.49
N PHE A 15 7.69 1.81 -6.54
CA PHE A 15 6.39 1.15 -6.65
C PHE A 15 5.29 2.17 -6.39
N GLN A 16 4.30 2.21 -7.27
CA GLN A 16 3.13 3.07 -7.15
C GLN A 16 1.88 2.21 -7.25
N ALA A 17 0.90 2.48 -6.39
CA ALA A 17 -0.42 1.87 -6.50
C ALA A 17 -1.50 2.77 -5.91
N LYS A 18 -2.74 2.45 -6.26
CA LYS A 18 -3.92 3.15 -5.76
C LYS A 18 -4.63 2.31 -4.70
N LEU A 19 -5.06 2.99 -3.66
CA LEU A 19 -5.86 2.45 -2.57
C LEU A 19 -7.28 2.97 -2.69
N ALA A 20 -8.18 2.09 -3.13
CA ALA A 20 -9.61 2.32 -3.05
C ALA A 20 -10.14 1.91 -1.67
N GLY A 21 -11.07 2.67 -1.11
CA GLY A 21 -11.62 2.42 0.23
C GLY A 21 -12.75 3.37 0.59
N LYS A 22 -13.15 3.38 1.88
CA LYS A 22 -14.10 4.37 2.37
C LYS A 22 -13.42 5.74 2.48
N PRO A 23 -14.07 6.84 2.04
CA PRO A 23 -13.59 8.20 2.27
C PRO A 23 -13.46 8.53 3.76
N HIS A 24 -12.65 9.55 4.08
CA HIS A 24 -12.37 10.03 5.43
C HIS A 24 -11.86 8.94 6.38
N ARG A 25 -10.92 8.13 5.88
CA ARG A 25 -10.25 7.08 6.64
C ARG A 25 -8.75 7.10 6.42
N THR A 26 -8.01 6.80 7.48
CA THR A 26 -6.60 6.45 7.39
C THR A 26 -6.49 4.95 7.23
N ASN A 27 -5.63 4.52 6.32
CA ASN A 27 -5.37 3.11 6.05
C ASN A 27 -3.88 2.86 6.22
N LEU A 28 -3.53 1.71 6.78
CA LEU A 28 -2.15 1.25 6.86
C LEU A 28 -1.82 0.53 5.56
N VAL A 29 -0.67 0.84 4.99
CA VAL A 29 -0.03 -0.01 3.99
C VAL A 29 1.12 -0.72 4.67
N GLU A 30 1.15 -2.04 4.54
CA GLU A 30 2.20 -2.90 5.08
C GLU A 30 2.86 -3.66 3.92
N HIS A 31 4.11 -4.03 4.11
CA HIS A 31 4.81 -4.95 3.21
C HIS A 31 5.24 -6.23 3.93
N SER A 32 5.57 -7.26 3.14
CA SER A 32 6.09 -8.54 3.63
C SER A 32 7.00 -9.17 2.57
N THR A 33 7.98 -9.95 3.01
CA THR A 33 8.84 -10.78 2.14
C THR A 33 8.52 -12.27 2.26
N ASP A 34 7.71 -12.68 3.24
CA ASP A 34 7.42 -14.07 3.60
C ASP A 34 5.91 -14.39 3.69
N LEU A 35 5.05 -13.38 3.50
CA LEU A 35 3.59 -13.39 3.73
C LEU A 35 3.14 -13.66 5.18
N GLN A 36 4.07 -13.83 6.12
CA GLN A 36 3.80 -14.13 7.52
C GLN A 36 4.02 -12.89 8.40
N THR A 37 5.16 -12.24 8.22
CA THR A 37 5.57 -11.05 8.95
C THR A 37 5.27 -9.82 8.11
N TRP A 38 4.56 -8.86 8.69
CA TRP A 38 4.14 -7.66 7.99
C TRP A 38 4.62 -6.42 8.73
N THR A 39 5.39 -5.59 8.03
CA THR A 39 5.95 -4.35 8.57
C THR A 39 5.16 -3.17 8.03
N LEU A 40 4.84 -2.22 8.91
CA LEU A 40 4.20 -0.97 8.52
C LEU A 40 5.11 -0.19 7.58
N LEU A 41 4.57 0.21 6.44
CA LEU A 41 5.28 0.95 5.42
C LEU A 41 4.89 2.43 5.44
N THR A 42 3.59 2.72 5.44
CA THR A 42 3.07 4.08 5.49
C THR A 42 1.60 4.12 5.90
N ASN A 43 1.13 5.31 6.26
CA ASN A 43 -0.28 5.63 6.50
C ASN A 43 -0.81 6.42 5.30
N VAL A 44 -1.90 5.95 4.70
CA VAL A 44 -2.56 6.58 3.55
C VAL A 44 -3.89 7.15 3.99
N VAL A 45 -3.99 8.48 3.97
CA VAL A 45 -5.24 9.19 4.23
C VAL A 45 -6.07 9.20 2.95
N ASN A 46 -7.19 8.50 2.97
CA ASN A 46 -8.13 8.45 1.86
C ASN A 46 -9.30 9.40 2.14
N LEU A 47 -9.28 10.57 1.51
CA LEU A 47 -10.29 11.62 1.70
C LEU A 47 -11.50 11.48 0.77
N THR A 48 -11.32 10.90 -0.42
CA THR A 48 -12.31 10.93 -1.50
C THR A 48 -12.82 9.55 -1.93
N GLY A 49 -12.28 8.47 -1.36
CA GLY A 49 -12.57 7.09 -1.74
C GLY A 49 -11.41 6.43 -2.49
N GLU A 50 -10.45 7.21 -3.00
CA GLU A 50 -9.24 6.71 -3.66
C GLU A 50 -8.02 7.55 -3.22
N ALA A 51 -6.88 6.90 -3.00
CA ALA A 51 -5.63 7.56 -2.65
C ALA A 51 -4.45 6.87 -3.33
N ASN A 52 -3.49 7.65 -3.82
CA ASN A 52 -2.24 7.09 -4.34
C ASN A 52 -1.27 6.88 -3.17
N PHE A 53 -0.43 5.86 -3.27
CA PHE A 53 0.77 5.78 -2.45
C PHE A 53 1.93 5.28 -3.29
N GLU A 54 3.12 5.68 -2.86
CA GLU A 54 4.37 5.41 -3.54
C GLU A 54 5.40 4.95 -2.52
N VAL A 55 6.22 3.98 -2.91
CA VAL A 55 7.21 3.37 -2.04
C VAL A 55 8.45 3.04 -2.86
N ARG A 56 9.62 3.41 -2.36
CA ARG A 56 10.87 2.91 -2.96
C ARG A 56 10.97 1.39 -2.83
N ALA A 57 11.53 0.76 -3.86
CA ALA A 57 11.92 -0.62 -3.81
C ALA A 57 12.87 -0.86 -2.62
N PRO A 58 12.76 -1.98 -1.91
CA PRO A 58 13.76 -2.34 -0.92
C PRO A 58 15.11 -2.64 -1.58
N GLU A 59 16.19 -2.34 -0.87
CA GLU A 59 17.58 -2.49 -1.35
C GLU A 59 17.97 -3.93 -1.73
N ASN A 60 17.25 -4.93 -1.19
CA ASN A 60 17.52 -6.34 -1.44
C ASN A 60 16.35 -6.97 -2.23
N PRO A 61 16.52 -7.27 -3.53
CA PRO A 61 15.44 -7.67 -4.43
C PRO A 61 15.06 -9.14 -4.22
N GLY A 62 14.36 -9.42 -3.13
CA GLY A 62 13.48 -10.58 -3.00
C GLY A 62 12.05 -10.23 -3.43
N PRO A 63 11.15 -11.21 -3.54
CA PRO A 63 9.72 -10.92 -3.73
C PRO A 63 9.19 -10.08 -2.55
N VAL A 64 8.47 -9.01 -2.87
CA VAL A 64 7.83 -8.12 -1.90
C VAL A 64 6.33 -8.11 -2.15
N PHE A 65 5.57 -8.30 -1.08
CA PHE A 65 4.12 -8.31 -1.09
C PHE A 65 3.60 -7.10 -0.33
N TYR A 66 2.51 -6.50 -0.82
CA TYR A 66 1.87 -5.34 -0.20
C TYR A 66 0.44 -5.67 0.18
N ARG A 67 -0.01 -5.16 1.33
CA ARG A 67 -1.43 -5.20 1.71
C ARG A 67 -1.85 -3.89 2.35
N ALA A 68 -3.14 -3.61 2.26
CA ALA A 68 -3.77 -2.49 2.97
C ALA A 68 -4.65 -3.00 4.11
N LYS A 69 -4.64 -2.29 5.23
CA LYS A 69 -5.57 -2.50 6.36
C LYS A 69 -6.24 -1.19 6.70
N GLN A 70 -7.53 -1.25 7.00
CA GLN A 70 -8.23 -0.10 7.55
C GLN A 70 -7.99 -0.10 9.07
N THR A 71 -7.54 1.02 9.65
CA THR A 71 -7.57 1.17 11.11
C THR A 71 -9.02 1.43 11.56
N PRO A 72 -9.42 0.92 12.74
CA PRO A 72 -10.71 1.23 13.35
C PRO A 72 -10.99 2.72 13.43
#